data_AF-A0A357QZ63-F1
#
_entry.id   AF-A0A357QZ63-F1
#
_cell.length_a   1.000
_cell.length_b   1.000
_cell.length_c   1.000
_cell.angle_alpha   90.00
_cell.angle_beta   90.00
_cell.angle_gamma   90.00
#
_symmetry.space_group_name_H-M   'P 1'
#
loop_
_entity.id
_entity.type
_entity.pdbx_description
1 polymer ?
#
loop_
_entity_poly.entity_id
_entity_poly.type
_entity_poly.pdbx_seq_one_letter_code
_entity_poly.pdbx_strand_id
1 'polypeptide(L)'
;MKKYLLILLSSLLLSCAKAPVETILTLPEKSDPHSTSMIDSPIQPHNLDSYMFIQDAYYVDTRSLSQIRDEGYVAGFHWIPFYEFIASVTDSKALYTMKQFPPKDGQERIFLGDPGSFIHNYEESDRIMERIFPDNKPIFVISTAGVEATYLLNLLIQLGYDASLLYNVGPFSNSVGSLTAYRLLSDKKYYQTPSFEINYQIDMNWDTLTMISEDN
;
A
#
# COMPACT_ATOMS: atom_id res chain seq x y z
N MET A 1 12.72 26.44 65.29
CA MET A 1 12.32 25.29 64.45
C MET A 1 11.92 25.79 63.05
N LYS A 2 12.89 26.11 62.20
CA LYS A 2 12.71 26.58 60.81
C LYS A 2 14.09 26.45 60.16
N LYS A 3 14.41 25.30 59.57
CA LYS A 3 15.60 25.10 58.70
C LYS A 3 15.66 23.77 57.93
N TYR A 4 14.63 22.91 57.99
CA TYR A 4 14.64 21.61 57.31
C TYR A 4 13.48 21.41 56.32
N LEU A 5 13.01 22.47 55.64
CA LEU A 5 11.91 22.36 54.66
C LEU A 5 12.30 22.73 53.22
N LEU A 6 13.59 22.91 52.91
CA LEU A 6 14.02 23.39 51.59
C LEU A 6 14.87 22.41 50.77
N ILE A 7 15.02 21.15 51.19
CA ILE A 7 15.86 20.16 50.47
C ILE A 7 15.02 19.02 49.85
N LEU A 8 13.70 18.98 50.06
CA LEU A 8 12.85 17.89 49.55
C LEU A 8 12.08 18.21 48.26
N LEU A 9 12.38 19.33 47.59
CA LEU A 9 11.61 19.79 46.41
C LEU A 9 12.47 20.04 45.16
N SER A 10 13.71 19.54 45.11
CA SER A 10 14.59 19.71 43.93
C SER A 10 15.04 18.40 43.27
N SER A 11 14.47 17.25 43.63
CA SER A 11 14.88 15.93 43.10
C SER A 11 13.81 15.24 42.24
N LEU A 12 12.80 15.97 41.75
CA LEU A 12 11.71 15.42 40.92
C LEU A 12 11.74 15.90 39.45
N LEU A 13 12.89 16.36 38.97
CA LEU A 13 13.13 16.66 37.55
C LEU A 13 14.13 15.68 36.94
N LEU A 14 13.93 14.38 37.15
CA LEU A 14 14.58 13.36 36.33
C LEU A 14 13.56 12.61 35.49
N SER A 15 13.76 12.78 34.18
CA SER A 15 13.47 11.79 33.15
C SER A 15 12.03 11.68 32.67
N CYS A 16 11.60 12.65 31.86
CA CYS A 16 10.89 12.29 30.64
C CYS A 16 11.91 11.71 29.64
N ALA A 17 12.51 10.56 29.95
CA ALA A 17 13.05 9.71 28.89
C ALA A 17 11.82 9.23 28.12
N LYS A 18 11.58 9.83 26.96
CA LYS A 18 10.74 9.23 25.92
C LYS A 18 11.29 7.82 25.76
N ALA A 19 10.52 6.81 26.17
CA ALA A 19 10.94 5.42 26.01
C ALA A 19 11.44 5.26 24.56
N PRO A 20 12.59 4.60 24.33
CA PRO A 20 12.97 4.31 22.97
C PRO A 20 11.78 3.54 22.38
N VAL A 21 11.21 4.06 21.29
CA VAL A 21 10.25 3.31 20.49
C VAL A 21 11.07 2.23 19.78
N GLU A 22 11.54 1.27 20.55
CA GLU A 22 11.99 -0.01 20.02
C GLU A 22 10.74 -0.86 19.94
N THR A 23 10.17 -0.89 18.75
CA THR A 23 9.36 -2.03 18.35
C THR A 23 9.86 -2.38 16.97
N ILE A 24 10.98 -3.11 16.92
CA ILE A 24 11.23 -3.99 15.78
C ILE A 24 10.10 -5.01 15.85
N LEU A 25 8.99 -4.66 15.24
CA LEU A 25 7.89 -5.57 15.04
C LEU A 25 8.39 -6.57 14.02
N THR A 26 8.69 -7.79 14.48
CA THR A 26 8.93 -8.90 13.57
C THR A 26 7.66 -9.09 12.75
N LEU A 27 7.76 -8.92 11.43
CA LEU A 27 6.62 -9.16 10.57
C LEU A 27 6.23 -10.64 10.60
N PRO A 28 4.93 -10.96 10.59
CA PRO A 28 4.49 -12.33 10.50
C PRO A 28 4.93 -12.92 9.16
N GLU A 29 5.46 -14.14 9.22
CA GLU A 29 5.73 -14.94 8.04
C GLU A 29 4.41 -15.30 7.35
N LYS A 30 4.43 -15.30 6.02
CA LYS A 30 3.31 -15.76 5.20
C LYS A 30 3.32 -17.29 5.21
N SER A 31 2.14 -17.90 5.32
CA SER A 31 1.98 -19.36 5.17
C SER A 31 2.44 -19.83 3.79
N ASP A 32 2.14 -19.04 2.77
CA ASP A 32 2.70 -19.13 1.43
C ASP A 32 3.45 -17.83 1.10
N PRO A 33 4.80 -17.84 1.04
CA PRO A 33 5.60 -16.67 0.69
C PRO A 33 5.24 -16.04 -0.66
N HIS A 34 4.72 -16.82 -1.61
CA HIS A 34 4.40 -16.37 -2.96
C HIS A 34 2.95 -15.89 -3.12
N SER A 35 2.06 -16.16 -2.17
CA SER A 35 0.67 -15.74 -2.29
C SER A 35 0.52 -14.21 -2.20
N THR A 36 -0.21 -13.63 -3.13
CA THR A 36 -0.60 -12.21 -3.15
C THR A 36 -2.06 -12.00 -2.74
N SER A 37 -2.76 -13.09 -2.42
CA SER A 37 -4.15 -13.09 -1.98
C SER A 37 -4.29 -12.49 -0.58
N MET A 38 -5.32 -11.65 -0.38
CA MET A 38 -5.65 -11.13 0.94
C MET A 38 -6.04 -12.23 1.95
N ILE A 39 -6.59 -13.36 1.48
CA ILE A 39 -7.06 -14.45 2.36
C ILE A 39 -5.88 -15.15 3.03
N ASP A 40 -4.77 -15.27 2.31
CA ASP A 40 -3.55 -15.93 2.80
C ASP A 40 -2.63 -14.94 3.55
N SER A 41 -2.96 -13.65 3.52
CA SER A 41 -2.18 -12.63 4.20
C SER A 41 -2.31 -12.77 5.73
N PRO A 42 -1.20 -12.79 6.47
CA PRO A 42 -1.23 -12.76 7.93
C PRO A 42 -1.59 -11.38 8.50
N ILE A 43 -1.61 -10.35 7.65
CA ILE A 43 -1.95 -8.97 8.01
C ILE A 43 -3.22 -8.62 7.26
N GLN A 44 -4.26 -8.29 8.03
CA GLN A 44 -5.61 -8.06 7.57
C GLN A 44 -6.21 -6.86 8.31
N PRO A 45 -7.35 -6.31 7.86
CA PRO A 45 -7.89 -5.08 8.45
C PRO A 45 -8.12 -5.14 9.98
N HIS A 46 -8.39 -6.32 10.53
CA HIS A 46 -8.63 -6.49 11.97
C HIS A 46 -7.37 -6.44 12.84
N ASN A 47 -6.17 -6.62 12.26
CA ASN A 47 -4.89 -6.55 12.98
C ASN A 47 -3.92 -5.48 12.41
N LEU A 48 -4.30 -4.81 11.31
CA LEU A 48 -3.48 -3.84 10.57
C LEU A 48 -2.83 -2.78 11.46
N ASP A 49 -3.55 -2.24 12.45
CA ASP A 49 -3.03 -1.18 13.35
C ASP A 49 -1.74 -1.56 14.08
N SER A 50 -1.50 -2.86 14.30
CA SER A 50 -0.27 -3.37 14.91
C SER A 50 0.93 -3.26 13.97
N TYR A 51 0.68 -3.20 12.67
CA TYR A 51 1.66 -3.22 11.59
C TYR A 51 1.79 -1.88 10.87
N MET A 52 1.16 -0.83 11.38
CA MET A 52 1.21 0.53 10.82
C MET A 52 2.43 1.31 11.31
N PHE A 53 2.99 2.16 10.43
CA PHE A 53 4.14 3.04 10.72
C PHE A 53 5.42 2.33 11.17
N ILE A 54 5.65 1.11 10.67
CA ILE A 54 6.96 0.47 10.75
C ILE A 54 7.92 1.33 9.94
N GLN A 55 9.02 1.76 10.59
CA GLN A 55 9.93 2.76 10.03
C GLN A 55 10.52 2.37 8.68
N ASP A 56 10.70 1.07 8.45
CA ASP A 56 11.28 0.53 7.22
C ASP A 56 10.24 -0.24 6.38
N ALA A 57 8.98 0.20 6.38
CA ALA A 57 7.94 -0.35 5.53
C ALA A 57 7.38 0.71 4.57
N TYR A 58 6.82 0.25 3.46
CA TYR A 58 6.11 1.10 2.50
C TYR A 58 4.62 0.74 2.49
N TYR A 59 3.75 1.75 2.53
CA TYR A 59 2.30 1.56 2.62
C TYR A 59 1.65 2.21 1.40
N VAL A 60 0.81 1.47 0.67
CA VAL A 60 0.27 1.87 -0.64
C VAL A 60 -1.24 1.66 -0.68
N ASP A 61 -1.98 2.72 -1.02
CA ASP A 61 -3.42 2.65 -1.26
C ASP A 61 -3.67 2.76 -2.76
N THR A 62 -4.23 1.71 -3.35
CA THR A 62 -4.40 1.59 -4.80
C THR A 62 -5.78 1.99 -5.31
N ARG A 63 -6.64 2.49 -4.42
CA ARG A 63 -8.01 2.89 -4.76
C ARG A 63 -8.05 4.06 -5.72
N SER A 64 -9.20 4.24 -6.37
CA SER A 64 -9.41 5.41 -7.21
C SER A 64 -9.57 6.68 -6.38
N LEU A 65 -9.40 7.82 -7.05
CA LEU A 65 -9.52 9.13 -6.42
C LEU A 65 -10.92 9.41 -5.85
N SER A 66 -11.98 8.92 -6.51
CA SER A 66 -13.34 9.06 -5.99
C SER A 66 -13.51 8.32 -4.66
N GLN A 67 -12.92 7.14 -4.52
CA GLN A 67 -13.01 6.33 -3.30
C GLN A 67 -12.24 6.95 -2.15
N ILE A 68 -11.03 7.47 -2.40
CA ILE A 68 -10.27 8.23 -1.39
C ILE A 68 -11.07 9.45 -0.93
N ARG A 69 -11.69 10.18 -1.86
CA ARG A 69 -12.52 11.36 -1.56
C ARG A 69 -13.74 11.00 -0.73
N ASP A 70 -14.48 9.95 -1.12
CA ASP A 70 -15.81 9.65 -0.59
C ASP A 70 -15.75 8.82 0.70
N GLU A 71 -14.74 7.95 0.84
CA GLU A 71 -14.63 7.00 1.94
C GLU A 71 -13.51 7.35 2.93
N GLY A 72 -12.67 8.34 2.62
CA GLY A 72 -11.47 8.67 3.40
C GLY A 72 -10.32 7.69 3.12
N TYR A 73 -9.25 7.81 3.91
CA TYR A 73 -8.02 7.03 3.72
C TYR A 73 -7.31 6.76 5.04
N VAL A 74 -6.35 5.83 5.02
CA VAL A 74 -5.51 5.54 6.19
C VAL A 74 -4.26 6.42 6.13
N ALA A 75 -4.00 7.18 7.19
CA ALA A 75 -2.78 7.97 7.31
C ALA A 75 -1.54 7.07 7.16
N GLY A 76 -0.50 7.59 6.50
CA GLY A 76 0.74 6.86 6.24
C GLY A 76 0.73 6.05 4.94
N PHE A 77 -0.43 5.75 4.36
CA PHE A 77 -0.49 5.15 3.03
C PHE A 77 -0.23 6.21 1.95
N HIS A 78 0.67 5.87 1.03
CA HIS A 78 0.88 6.60 -0.22
C HIS A 78 -0.21 6.21 -1.21
N TRP A 79 -0.97 7.18 -1.69
CA TRP A 79 -2.01 6.93 -2.66
C TRP A 79 -1.43 6.84 -4.07
N ILE A 80 -1.58 5.68 -4.71
CA ILE A 80 -1.09 5.39 -6.06
C ILE A 80 -2.20 4.64 -6.82
N PRO A 81 -3.05 5.33 -7.60
CA PRO A 81 -4.25 4.74 -8.18
C PRO A 81 -3.89 3.65 -9.22
N PHE A 82 -4.43 2.45 -9.05
CA PHE A 82 -4.02 1.32 -9.88
C PHE A 82 -4.41 1.50 -11.35
N TYR A 83 -5.69 1.74 -11.63
CA TYR A 83 -6.20 1.75 -13.01
C TYR A 83 -5.83 3.01 -13.78
N GLU A 84 -5.68 4.13 -13.09
CA GLU A 84 -5.39 5.43 -13.68
C GLU A 84 -3.89 5.65 -13.90
N PHE A 85 -3.02 4.98 -13.14
CA PHE A 85 -1.58 5.21 -13.20
C PHE A 85 -0.76 3.93 -13.47
N ILE A 86 -1.01 2.84 -12.73
CA ILE A 86 -0.17 1.64 -12.80
C ILE A 86 -0.53 0.78 -14.01
N ALA A 87 -1.74 0.20 -14.05
CA ALA A 87 -2.10 -0.74 -15.09
C ALA A 87 -3.59 -0.69 -15.44
N SER A 88 -3.90 -0.77 -16.73
CA SER A 88 -5.28 -0.78 -17.23
C SER A 88 -5.55 -2.01 -18.12
N VAL A 89 -6.80 -2.31 -18.43
CA VAL A 89 -7.17 -3.40 -19.36
C VAL A 89 -7.26 -2.94 -20.81
N THR A 90 -7.48 -1.64 -21.04
CA THR A 90 -7.93 -1.12 -22.35
C THR A 90 -7.25 0.18 -22.78
N ASP A 91 -6.45 0.83 -21.93
CA ASP A 91 -5.94 2.19 -22.16
C ASP A 91 -4.41 2.26 -22.15
N SER A 92 -3.86 3.11 -23.02
CA SER A 92 -2.45 3.48 -23.13
C SER A 92 -2.00 4.49 -22.07
N LYS A 93 -2.93 5.10 -21.32
CA LYS A 93 -2.62 6.09 -20.27
C LYS A 93 -2.34 5.50 -18.89
N ALA A 94 -1.71 4.33 -18.84
CA ALA A 94 -1.16 3.72 -17.65
C ALA A 94 0.21 3.13 -17.99
N LEU A 95 1.06 2.86 -16.98
CA LEU A 95 2.39 2.29 -17.21
C LEU A 95 2.33 0.91 -17.89
N TYR A 96 1.28 0.12 -17.61
CA TYR A 96 1.09 -1.20 -18.17
C TYR A 96 -0.33 -1.42 -18.72
N THR A 97 -0.45 -2.33 -19.68
CA THR A 97 -1.71 -2.96 -20.05
C THR A 97 -1.72 -4.40 -19.55
N MET A 98 -2.77 -4.78 -18.82
CA MET A 98 -3.01 -6.15 -18.39
C MET A 98 -3.66 -6.95 -19.53
N LYS A 99 -3.07 -8.09 -19.87
CA LYS A 99 -3.54 -9.01 -20.91
C LYS A 99 -3.57 -10.44 -20.38
N GLN A 100 -4.57 -11.21 -20.79
CA GLN A 100 -4.59 -12.66 -20.57
C GLN A 100 -3.95 -13.38 -21.75
N PHE A 101 -3.27 -14.49 -21.49
CA PHE A 101 -2.67 -15.31 -22.54
C PHE A 101 -3.12 -16.76 -22.42
N PRO A 102 -3.52 -17.41 -23.53
CA PRO A 102 -3.77 -18.84 -23.53
C PRO A 102 -2.48 -19.60 -23.16
N PRO A 103 -2.59 -20.80 -22.57
CA PRO A 103 -1.42 -21.62 -22.32
C PRO A 103 -0.67 -21.91 -23.64
N LYS A 104 0.66 -21.81 -23.62
CA LYS A 104 1.55 -22.30 -24.68
C LYS A 104 2.11 -23.67 -24.27
N ASP A 105 2.62 -24.46 -25.21
CA ASP A 105 3.07 -25.84 -24.94
C ASP A 105 3.94 -25.94 -23.68
N GLY A 106 3.42 -26.67 -22.67
CA GLY A 106 4.09 -26.89 -21.38
C GLY A 106 3.96 -25.77 -20.34
N GLN A 107 3.22 -24.70 -20.63
CA GLN A 107 3.02 -23.55 -19.73
C GLN A 107 1.57 -23.44 -19.27
N GLU A 108 1.37 -22.93 -18.06
CA GLU A 108 0.05 -22.62 -17.54
C GLU A 108 -0.58 -21.42 -18.26
N ARG A 109 -1.90 -21.28 -18.13
CA ARG A 109 -2.62 -20.10 -18.59
C ARG A 109 -2.21 -18.90 -17.73
N ILE A 110 -2.02 -17.74 -18.35
CA ILE A 110 -1.85 -16.47 -17.64
C ILE A 110 -3.19 -15.76 -17.62
N PHE A 111 -3.80 -15.60 -16.44
CA PHE A 111 -5.02 -14.81 -16.27
C PHE A 111 -4.69 -13.31 -16.15
N LEU A 112 -5.73 -12.49 -16.28
CA LEU A 112 -5.62 -11.05 -16.10
C LEU A 112 -5.19 -10.75 -14.65
N GLY A 113 -4.07 -10.03 -14.50
CA GLY A 113 -3.53 -9.63 -13.21
C GLY A 113 -2.58 -10.66 -12.56
N ASP A 114 -2.29 -11.78 -13.25
CA ASP A 114 -1.23 -12.71 -12.86
C ASP A 114 0.16 -12.17 -13.21
N PRO A 115 1.24 -12.65 -12.58
CA PRO A 115 2.59 -12.43 -13.10
C PRO A 115 2.69 -12.88 -14.57
N GLY A 116 3.28 -12.03 -15.41
CA GLY A 116 3.36 -12.23 -16.87
C GLY A 116 2.18 -11.64 -17.64
N SER A 117 1.13 -11.13 -16.97
CA SER A 117 -0.02 -10.49 -17.62
C SER A 117 0.20 -9.00 -17.92
N PHE A 118 1.23 -8.37 -17.34
CA PHE A 118 1.45 -6.93 -17.44
C PHE A 118 2.43 -6.59 -18.57
N ILE A 119 1.96 -5.89 -19.59
CA ILE A 119 2.77 -5.46 -20.73
C ILE A 119 3.05 -3.98 -20.59
N HIS A 120 4.32 -3.57 -20.63
CA HIS A 120 4.71 -2.16 -20.55
C HIS A 120 4.14 -1.35 -21.73
N ASN A 121 3.61 -0.17 -21.44
CA ASN A 121 3.16 0.79 -22.44
C ASN A 121 4.26 1.79 -22.83
N TYR A 122 5.27 1.97 -21.97
CA TYR A 122 6.36 2.91 -22.17
C TYR A 122 7.71 2.24 -21.89
N GLU A 123 8.77 2.68 -22.58
CA GLU A 123 10.14 2.20 -22.31
C GLU A 123 10.57 2.46 -20.86
N GLU A 124 10.02 3.52 -20.24
CA GLU A 124 10.34 3.94 -18.88
C GLU A 124 9.47 3.27 -17.80
N SER A 125 8.47 2.45 -18.16
CA SER A 125 7.48 1.91 -17.22
C SER A 125 8.11 1.22 -16.01
N ASP A 126 9.04 0.29 -16.23
CA ASP A 126 9.70 -0.47 -15.17
C ASP A 126 10.54 0.46 -14.27
N ARG A 127 11.27 1.39 -14.87
CA ARG A 127 12.08 2.38 -14.13
C ARG A 127 11.21 3.31 -13.27
N ILE A 128 10.02 3.65 -13.73
CA ILE A 128 9.06 4.45 -12.95
C ILE A 128 8.58 3.62 -11.74
N MET A 129 8.26 2.34 -11.95
CA MET A 129 7.88 1.43 -10.84
C MET A 129 9.00 1.30 -9.81
N GLU A 130 10.24 1.04 -10.24
CA GLU A 130 11.42 0.97 -9.37
C GLU A 130 11.68 2.26 -8.59
N ARG A 131 11.28 3.41 -9.14
CA ARG A 131 11.45 4.70 -8.47
C ARG A 131 10.39 4.95 -7.39
N ILE A 132 9.20 4.38 -7.58
CA ILE A 132 8.05 4.58 -6.70
C ILE A 132 8.05 3.54 -5.58
N PHE A 133 8.31 2.28 -5.92
CA PHE A 133 8.27 1.15 -5.00
C PHE A 133 9.69 0.72 -4.62
N PRO A 134 10.01 0.64 -3.32
CA PRO A 134 11.30 0.13 -2.87
C PRO A 134 11.33 -1.41 -2.93
N ASP A 135 12.37 -2.00 -3.52
CA ASP A 135 12.54 -3.46 -3.67
C ASP A 135 13.18 -4.15 -2.46
N ASN A 136 13.66 -3.38 -1.50
CA ASN A 136 14.47 -3.85 -0.38
C ASN A 136 13.76 -3.84 0.97
N LYS A 137 12.44 -3.65 0.98
CA LYS A 137 11.66 -3.55 2.23
C LYS A 137 10.21 -4.02 2.08
N PRO A 138 9.52 -4.31 3.19
CA PRO A 138 8.11 -4.69 3.18
C PRO A 138 7.20 -3.65 2.52
N ILE A 139 6.27 -4.13 1.68
CA ILE A 139 5.24 -3.31 1.06
C ILE A 139 3.86 -3.82 1.49
N PHE A 140 3.08 -2.94 2.09
CA PHE A 140 1.69 -3.15 2.50
C PHE A 140 0.75 -2.47 1.52
N VAL A 141 -0.10 -3.24 0.85
CA VAL A 141 -1.01 -2.71 -0.17
C VAL A 141 -2.46 -2.91 0.27
N ILE A 142 -3.22 -1.81 0.30
CA ILE A 142 -4.66 -1.81 0.54
C ILE A 142 -5.39 -1.41 -0.74
N SER A 143 -6.53 -2.02 -1.01
CA SER A 143 -7.41 -1.62 -2.11
C SER A 143 -8.88 -1.67 -1.69
N THR A 144 -9.80 -1.38 -2.61
CA THR A 144 -11.25 -1.42 -2.35
C THR A 144 -11.69 -2.74 -1.72
N ALA A 145 -11.38 -3.82 -2.42
CA ALA A 145 -11.82 -5.18 -2.13
C ALA A 145 -10.64 -6.17 -1.98
N GLY A 146 -9.39 -5.69 -2.09
CA GLY A 146 -8.17 -6.49 -2.08
C GLY A 146 -7.70 -6.96 -3.47
N VAL A 147 -8.49 -6.77 -4.53
CA VAL A 147 -8.18 -7.28 -5.88
C VAL A 147 -7.04 -6.50 -6.54
N GLU A 148 -7.12 -5.17 -6.55
CA GLU A 148 -6.08 -4.30 -7.13
C GLU A 148 -4.78 -4.38 -6.31
N ALA A 149 -4.88 -4.66 -5.00
CA ALA A 149 -3.72 -4.98 -4.19
C ALA A 149 -3.04 -6.26 -4.70
N THR A 150 -3.79 -7.35 -4.92
CA THR A 150 -3.27 -8.59 -5.53
C THR A 150 -2.59 -8.30 -6.87
N TYR A 151 -3.23 -7.51 -7.75
CA TYR A 151 -2.65 -7.17 -9.05
C TYR A 151 -1.35 -6.38 -8.95
N LEU A 152 -1.29 -5.36 -8.09
CA LEU A 152 -0.04 -4.62 -7.87
C LEU A 152 1.06 -5.55 -7.36
N LEU A 153 0.77 -6.40 -6.39
CA LEU A 153 1.77 -7.33 -5.86
C LEU A 153 2.26 -8.32 -6.92
N ASN A 154 1.37 -8.84 -7.77
CA ASN A 154 1.75 -9.71 -8.88
C ASN A 154 2.61 -8.98 -9.92
N LEU A 155 2.35 -7.70 -10.19
CA LEU A 155 3.21 -6.87 -11.04
C LEU A 155 4.59 -6.68 -10.40
N LEU A 156 4.67 -6.40 -9.10
CA LEU A 156 5.96 -6.28 -8.40
C LEU A 156 6.74 -7.61 -8.45
N ILE A 157 6.07 -8.75 -8.28
CA ILE A 157 6.69 -10.07 -8.46
C ILE A 157 7.21 -10.26 -9.89
N GLN A 158 6.44 -9.85 -10.90
CA GLN A 158 6.88 -9.87 -12.31
C GLN A 158 8.15 -9.01 -12.52
N LEU A 159 8.28 -7.90 -11.80
CA LEU A 159 9.47 -7.03 -11.81
C LEU A 159 10.64 -7.57 -10.95
N GLY A 160 10.46 -8.73 -10.30
CA GLY A 160 11.52 -9.40 -9.54
C GLY A 160 11.56 -9.07 -8.04
N TYR A 161 10.53 -8.43 -7.49
CA TYR A 161 10.46 -8.14 -6.06
C TYR A 161 10.27 -9.42 -5.25
N ASP A 162 10.84 -9.46 -4.05
CA ASP A 162 10.68 -10.60 -3.14
C ASP A 162 9.24 -10.69 -2.61
N ALA A 163 8.51 -11.70 -3.08
CA ALA A 163 7.11 -11.95 -2.70
C ALA A 163 6.91 -12.10 -1.19
N SER A 164 7.92 -12.53 -0.44
CA SER A 164 7.84 -12.69 1.02
C SER A 164 7.69 -11.36 1.76
N LEU A 165 8.09 -10.25 1.13
CA LEU A 165 7.99 -8.89 1.65
C LEU A 165 6.71 -8.16 1.20
N LEU A 166 5.85 -8.83 0.43
CA LEU A 166 4.66 -8.23 -0.18
C LEU A 166 3.39 -8.70 0.54
N TYR A 167 2.63 -7.74 1.07
CA TYR A 167 1.46 -8.00 1.89
C TYR A 167 0.22 -7.28 1.35
N ASN A 168 -0.79 -8.07 0.99
CA ASN A 168 -2.12 -7.56 0.71
C ASN A 168 -2.85 -7.41 2.06
N VAL A 169 -3.04 -6.17 2.51
CA VAL A 169 -3.65 -5.91 3.83
C VAL A 169 -5.18 -5.88 3.79
N GLY A 170 -5.76 -6.29 2.66
CA GLY A 170 -7.17 -6.56 2.51
C GLY A 170 -7.99 -5.38 1.98
N PRO A 171 -9.32 -5.47 2.07
CA PRO A 171 -10.21 -4.44 1.58
C PRO A 171 -10.10 -3.17 2.44
N PHE A 172 -10.58 -2.05 1.92
CA PHE A 172 -10.86 -0.83 2.68
C PHE A 172 -12.36 -0.68 2.92
N SER A 173 -13.17 -0.70 1.85
CA SER A 173 -14.57 -0.21 1.88
C SER A 173 -15.48 -1.00 2.83
N ASN A 174 -15.29 -2.31 2.90
CA ASN A 174 -16.09 -3.19 3.77
C ASN A 174 -15.37 -3.60 5.07
N SER A 175 -14.27 -2.94 5.41
CA SER A 175 -13.45 -3.25 6.59
C SER A 175 -13.01 -1.94 7.27
N VAL A 176 -11.78 -1.45 7.05
CA VAL A 176 -11.26 -0.22 7.67
C VAL A 176 -12.23 0.95 7.49
N GLY A 177 -12.77 1.12 6.28
CA GLY A 177 -13.74 2.16 5.93
C GLY A 177 -15.15 1.94 6.47
N SER A 178 -15.53 0.72 6.88
CA SER A 178 -16.86 0.40 7.43
C SER A 178 -16.87 0.26 8.96
N LEU A 179 -15.72 -0.02 9.57
CA LEU A 179 -15.58 -0.27 10.99
C LEU A 179 -15.94 0.97 11.82
N THR A 180 -16.94 0.83 12.68
CA THR A 180 -17.36 1.85 13.66
C THR A 180 -16.19 2.37 14.49
N ALA A 181 -15.22 1.51 14.84
CA ALA A 181 -14.02 1.92 15.57
C ALA A 181 -13.20 2.98 14.79
N TYR A 182 -12.96 2.74 13.49
CA TYR A 182 -12.28 3.70 12.61
C TYR A 182 -13.17 4.89 12.23
N ARG A 183 -14.50 4.76 12.26
CA ARG A 183 -15.43 5.84 11.85
C ARG A 183 -15.93 6.74 12.97
N LEU A 184 -16.08 6.26 14.19
CA LEU A 184 -16.87 6.93 15.24
C LEU A 184 -16.17 7.08 16.59
N LEU A 185 -15.12 6.30 16.87
CA LEU A 185 -14.35 6.50 18.11
C LEU A 185 -13.35 7.63 17.93
N SER A 186 -13.04 8.40 18.98
CA SER A 186 -12.16 9.57 18.93
C SER A 186 -10.67 9.23 18.94
N ASP A 187 -10.34 7.98 19.27
CA ASP A 187 -9.01 7.40 19.28
C ASP A 187 -8.64 6.78 17.91
N LYS A 188 -9.26 7.24 16.81
CA LYS A 188 -8.90 6.88 15.43
C LYS A 188 -7.42 7.11 15.21
N LYS A 189 -6.62 6.09 15.43
CA LYS A 189 -5.19 6.31 15.47
C LYS A 189 -4.70 6.81 14.10
N TYR A 190 -5.35 6.34 13.02
CA TYR A 190 -4.87 6.56 11.65
C TYR A 190 -5.94 6.84 10.58
N TYR A 191 -7.25 6.68 10.81
CA TYR A 191 -8.25 6.96 9.77
C TYR A 191 -8.46 8.45 9.57
N GLN A 192 -8.30 8.89 8.32
CA GLN A 192 -8.51 10.26 7.88
C GLN A 192 -9.87 10.38 7.22
N THR A 193 -10.66 11.34 7.71
CA THR A 193 -12.03 11.53 7.26
C THR A 193 -12.08 12.00 5.80
N PRO A 194 -13.11 11.56 5.04
CA PRO A 194 -13.35 12.05 3.69
C PRO A 194 -13.50 13.59 3.69
N SER A 195 -13.08 14.22 2.60
CA SER A 195 -13.21 15.67 2.43
C SER A 195 -14.48 15.97 1.65
N PHE A 196 -15.40 16.71 2.27
CA PHE A 196 -16.76 16.88 1.73
C PHE A 196 -16.88 17.99 0.67
N GLU A 197 -15.88 18.87 0.54
CA GLU A 197 -15.87 19.97 -0.44
C GLU A 197 -14.44 20.31 -0.90
N ILE A 198 -13.87 19.48 -1.78
CA ILE A 198 -12.61 19.79 -2.48
C ILE A 198 -12.79 19.45 -3.95
N ASN A 199 -12.68 20.45 -4.82
CA ASN A 199 -12.51 20.23 -6.26
C ASN A 199 -11.03 19.92 -6.51
N TYR A 200 -10.73 18.69 -6.93
CA TYR A 200 -9.40 18.30 -7.39
C TYR A 200 -9.41 18.05 -8.89
N GLN A 201 -8.27 18.29 -9.52
CA GLN A 201 -7.94 17.80 -10.85
C GLN A 201 -6.55 17.18 -10.75
N ILE A 202 -6.38 15.99 -11.31
CA ILE A 202 -5.09 15.33 -11.39
C ILE A 202 -4.79 15.14 -12.87
N ASP A 203 -3.75 15.83 -13.32
CA ASP A 203 -3.24 15.70 -14.68
C ASP A 203 -1.95 14.89 -14.63
N MET A 204 -1.97 13.70 -15.22
CA MET A 204 -0.78 12.90 -15.46
C MET A 204 -0.30 13.20 -16.88
N ASN A 205 0.90 13.76 -16.99
CA ASN A 205 1.52 14.06 -18.27
C ASN A 205 2.34 12.87 -18.75
N TRP A 206 1.89 12.23 -19.83
CA TRP A 206 2.54 11.08 -20.45
C TRP A 206 3.39 11.46 -21.67
N ASP A 207 3.35 12.72 -22.11
CA ASP A 207 3.97 13.19 -23.36
C ASP A 207 5.51 13.14 -23.32
N THR A 208 6.09 13.02 -22.12
CA THR A 208 7.54 12.90 -21.92
C THR A 208 8.03 11.46 -21.92
N LEU A 209 7.13 10.48 -22.04
CA LEU A 209 7.45 9.05 -21.99
C LEU A 209 7.43 8.46 -23.40
N THR A 210 8.24 7.43 -23.61
CA THR A 210 8.44 6.81 -24.92
C THR A 210 7.48 5.64 -25.09
N MET A 211 6.38 5.86 -25.81
CA MET A 211 5.36 4.82 -26.02
C MET A 211 5.91 3.67 -26.87
N ILE A 212 5.66 2.45 -26.42
CA ILE A 212 6.01 1.24 -27.16
C ILE A 212 4.88 0.98 -28.17
N SER A 213 5.18 1.10 -29.47
CA SER A 213 4.19 0.87 -30.54
C SER A 213 3.66 -0.57 -30.52
N GLU A 214 2.36 -0.77 -30.76
CA GLU A 214 1.70 -2.09 -30.79
C GLU A 214 2.19 -3.05 -31.89
N ASP A 215 3.21 -2.69 -32.67
CA ASP A 215 3.79 -3.53 -33.72
C ASP A 215 4.83 -4.52 -33.15
N ASN A 216 4.34 -5.58 -32.49
CA ASN A 216 5.04 -6.88 -32.34
C ASN A 216 4.07 -8.03 -32.09
#